data_AF-A0A939JJZ6-F1
#
_entry.id   AF-A0A939JJZ6-F1
#
_cell.length_a   1.000
_cell.length_b   1.000
_cell.length_c   1.000
_cell.angle_alpha   90.00
_cell.angle_beta   90.00
_cell.angle_gamma   90.00
#
_symmetry.space_group_name_H-M   'P 1'
#
loop_
_entity.id
_entity.type
_entity.pdbx_description
1 polymer ?
#
loop_
_entity_poly.entity_id
_entity_poly.type
_entity_poly.pdbx_seq_one_letter_code
_entity_poly.pdbx_strand_id
1 'polypeptide(L)'
;AARALSREMFLRGESAANRWVDDTAPLLDPDWLRLSGLANTGIVVSADELAAIEEEMERIVAPYVLRDPSARPAGVRGVRLLRYFLPEHIEEQSSGTAS
;
A
#
# COMPACT_ATOMS: atom_id res chain seq x y z
N ALA A 1 -7.19 -9.92 19.32
CA ALA A 1 -8.12 -9.62 18.20
C ALA A 1 -7.42 -8.81 17.09
N ALA A 2 -6.85 -7.63 17.38
CA ALA A 2 -6.20 -6.76 16.38
C ALA A 2 -5.15 -7.48 15.50
N ARG A 3 -4.21 -8.24 16.10
CA ARG A 3 -3.20 -9.01 15.34
C ARG A 3 -3.80 -10.03 14.36
N ALA A 4 -4.88 -10.70 14.74
CA ALA A 4 -5.54 -11.67 13.87
C ALA A 4 -6.23 -10.98 12.69
N LEU A 5 -6.86 -9.83 12.93
CA LEU A 5 -7.44 -8.99 11.89
C LEU A 5 -6.36 -8.45 10.93
N SER A 6 -5.27 -7.89 11.45
CA SER A 6 -4.15 -7.40 10.61
C SER A 6 -3.56 -8.51 9.74
N ARG A 7 -3.41 -9.72 10.29
CA ARG A 7 -2.94 -10.88 9.52
C ARG A 7 -3.90 -11.27 8.40
N GLU A 8 -5.20 -11.33 8.69
CA GLU A 8 -6.21 -11.65 7.68
C GLU A 8 -6.27 -10.59 6.58
N MET A 9 -6.18 -9.30 6.94
CA MET A 9 -6.13 -8.20 5.98
C MET A 9 -4.89 -8.30 5.07
N PHE A 10 -3.72 -8.62 5.63
CA PHE A 10 -2.49 -8.84 4.86
C PHE A 10 -2.64 -9.99 3.86
N LEU A 11 -3.09 -11.18 4.32
CA LEU A 11 -3.26 -12.36 3.46
C LEU A 11 -4.28 -12.13 2.34
N ARG A 12 -5.36 -11.42 2.63
CA ARG A 12 -6.35 -11.04 1.61
C ARG A 12 -5.79 -10.08 0.59
N GLY A 13 -4.98 -9.12 1.02
CA GLY A 13 -4.32 -8.17 0.14
C GLY A 13 -3.30 -8.85 -0.75
N GLU A 14 -2.45 -9.74 -0.22
CA GLU A 14 -1.53 -10.58 -0.99
C GLU A 14 -2.27 -11.41 -2.04
N SER A 15 -3.33 -12.12 -1.62
CA SER A 15 -4.15 -12.92 -2.53
C SER A 15 -4.82 -12.08 -3.63
N ALA A 16 -5.22 -10.85 -3.32
CA ALA A 16 -5.81 -9.93 -4.29
C ALA A 16 -4.76 -9.39 -5.28
N ALA A 17 -3.53 -9.12 -4.81
CA ALA A 17 -2.43 -8.72 -5.66
C ALA A 17 -2.04 -9.83 -6.63
N ASN A 18 -1.90 -11.08 -6.16
CA ASN A 18 -1.59 -12.23 -7.01
C ASN A 18 -2.65 -12.44 -8.10
N ARG A 19 -3.95 -12.45 -7.74
CA ARG A 19 -5.03 -12.52 -8.75
C ARG A 19 -5.01 -11.35 -9.73
N TRP A 20 -4.70 -10.14 -9.28
CA TRP A 20 -4.60 -9.01 -10.19
C TRP A 20 -3.46 -9.20 -11.20
N VAL A 21 -2.29 -9.68 -10.76
CA VAL A 21 -1.15 -9.97 -11.63
C VAL A 21 -1.49 -11.05 -12.66
N ASP A 22 -2.14 -12.12 -12.23
CA ASP A 22 -2.41 -13.28 -13.09
C ASP A 22 -3.59 -13.02 -14.05
N ASP A 23 -4.68 -12.43 -13.55
CA ASP A 23 -5.96 -12.39 -14.27
C ASP A 23 -6.25 -11.03 -14.91
N THR A 24 -5.76 -9.94 -14.30
CA THR A 24 -6.16 -8.56 -14.68
C THR A 24 -5.08 -7.83 -15.46
N ALA A 25 -3.84 -7.83 -14.96
CA ALA A 25 -2.73 -7.09 -15.55
C ALA A 25 -2.48 -7.42 -17.03
N PRO A 26 -2.56 -8.69 -17.49
CA PRO A 26 -2.34 -9.04 -18.91
C PRO A 26 -3.40 -8.46 -19.85
N LEU A 27 -4.55 -8.06 -19.32
CA LEU A 27 -5.70 -7.55 -20.08
C LEU A 27 -5.77 -6.02 -20.06
N LEU A 28 -4.87 -5.35 -19.35
CA LEU A 28 -4.86 -3.89 -19.26
C LEU A 28 -4.23 -3.27 -20.51
N ASP A 29 -4.83 -2.17 -20.94
CA ASP A 29 -4.21 -1.28 -21.93
C ASP A 29 -2.88 -0.72 -21.38
N PRO A 30 -1.85 -0.48 -22.25
CA PRO A 30 -0.52 -0.06 -21.82
C PRO A 30 -0.47 1.18 -20.92
N ASP A 31 -1.38 2.15 -21.11
CA ASP A 31 -1.38 3.36 -20.28
C ASP A 31 -1.74 3.07 -18.82
N TRP A 32 -2.67 2.13 -18.61
CA TRP A 32 -3.06 1.68 -17.27
C TRP A 32 -2.03 0.74 -16.68
N LEU A 33 -1.45 -0.15 -17.49
CA LEU A 33 -0.43 -1.08 -17.05
C LEU A 33 0.83 -0.33 -16.56
N ARG A 34 1.27 0.71 -17.28
CA ARG A 34 2.42 1.54 -16.90
C ARG A 34 2.25 2.24 -15.53
N LEU A 35 1.02 2.62 -15.21
CA LEU A 35 0.68 3.26 -13.93
C LEU A 35 0.41 2.24 -12.81
N SER A 36 0.27 0.96 -13.17
CA SER A 36 0.04 -0.12 -12.23
C SER A 36 1.37 -0.75 -11.83
N GLY A 37 1.82 -0.51 -10.60
CA GLY A 37 3.10 -1.02 -10.11
C GLY A 37 3.14 -1.15 -8.60
N LEU A 38 4.05 -2.00 -8.13
CA LEU A 38 4.37 -2.13 -6.70
C LEU A 38 5.56 -1.22 -6.40
N ALA A 39 5.37 -0.27 -5.50
CA ALA A 39 6.47 0.51 -4.94
C ALA A 39 6.90 -0.14 -3.62
N ASN A 40 8.13 -0.68 -3.59
CA ASN A 40 8.76 -1.15 -2.36
C ASN A 40 9.90 -0.19 -2.02
N THR A 41 9.61 0.82 -1.20
CA THR A 41 10.57 1.87 -0.81
C THR A 41 10.77 1.84 0.69
N GLY A 42 12.01 1.62 1.13
CA GLY A 42 12.39 1.75 2.53
C GLY A 42 12.68 3.22 2.88
N ILE A 43 12.19 3.67 4.04
CA ILE A 43 12.46 5.01 4.59
C ILE A 43 12.81 4.88 6.07
N VAL A 44 13.67 5.77 6.57
CA VAL A 44 14.00 5.86 7.99
C VAL A 44 13.25 7.06 8.55
N VAL A 45 12.26 6.81 9.41
CA VAL A 45 11.37 7.82 9.99
C VAL A 45 11.04 7.47 11.43
N SER A 46 10.71 8.48 12.22
CA SER A 46 10.10 8.30 13.54
C SER A 46 8.64 7.84 13.44
N ALA A 47 8.06 7.43 14.57
CA ALA A 47 6.65 7.04 14.64
C ALA A 47 5.71 8.20 14.31
N ASP A 48 6.03 9.43 14.75
CA ASP A 48 5.21 10.62 14.49
C ASP A 48 5.26 11.01 13.00
N GLU A 49 6.43 10.93 12.38
CA GLU A 49 6.58 11.15 10.93
C GLU A 49 5.83 10.08 10.14
N LEU A 50 5.88 8.81 10.58
CA LEU A 50 5.13 7.73 9.95
C LEU A 50 3.62 7.95 10.04
N ALA A 51 3.11 8.39 11.20
CA ALA A 51 1.70 8.72 11.39
C ALA A 51 1.27 9.90 10.51
N ALA A 52 2.11 10.95 10.40
CA ALA A 52 1.84 12.08 9.53
C ALA A 52 1.80 11.67 8.04
N ILE A 53 2.66 10.75 7.62
CA ILE A 53 2.63 10.17 6.26
C ILE A 53 1.33 9.41 6.03
N GLU A 54 0.86 8.61 7.00
CA GLU A 54 -0.43 7.92 6.88
C GLU A 54 -1.59 8.89 6.72
N GLU A 55 -1.66 9.94 7.55
CA GLU A 55 -2.69 10.97 7.49
C GLU A 55 -2.68 11.73 6.15
N GLU A 56 -1.49 12.09 5.66
CA GLU A 56 -1.33 12.74 4.35
C GLU A 56 -1.85 11.86 3.22
N MET A 57 -1.50 10.57 3.26
CA MET A 57 -1.95 9.60 2.27
C MET A 57 -3.47 9.41 2.29
N GLU A 58 -4.08 9.39 3.48
CA GLU A 58 -5.55 9.37 3.61
C GLU A 58 -6.16 10.62 2.97
N ARG A 59 -5.62 11.81 3.29
CA ARG A 59 -6.12 13.08 2.77
C ARG A 59 -6.07 13.17 1.24
N ILE A 60 -5.02 12.61 0.63
CA ILE A 60 -4.87 12.54 -0.83
C ILE A 60 -5.95 11.62 -1.46
N VAL A 61 -6.26 10.49 -0.84
CA VAL A 61 -7.15 9.47 -1.41
C VAL A 61 -8.63 9.73 -1.10
N ALA A 62 -8.94 10.34 0.05
CA ALA A 62 -10.30 10.57 0.54
C ALA A 62 -11.24 11.22 -0.50
N PRO A 63 -10.84 12.25 -1.27
CA PRO A 63 -11.72 12.87 -2.28
C PRO A 63 -12.17 11.91 -3.38
N TYR A 64 -11.39 10.86 -3.68
CA TYR A 64 -11.72 9.88 -4.71
C TYR A 64 -12.60 8.75 -4.17
N VAL A 65 -12.39 8.37 -2.90
CA VAL A 65 -13.23 7.38 -2.20
C VAL A 65 -14.63 7.93 -1.94
N LEU A 66 -14.71 9.19 -1.52
CA LEU A 66 -15.96 9.87 -1.18
C LEU A 66 -16.69 10.47 -2.39
N ARG A 67 -16.11 10.37 -3.60
CA ARG A 67 -16.71 10.93 -4.82
C ARG A 67 -18.05 10.24 -5.12
N ASP A 68 -19.10 11.05 -5.24
CA ASP A 68 -20.43 10.60 -5.69
C ASP A 68 -20.29 9.78 -6.99
N PRO A 69 -20.81 8.54 -7.01
CA PRO A 69 -20.85 7.71 -8.22
C PRO A 69 -21.43 8.42 -9.44
N SER A 70 -22.43 9.29 -9.26
CA SER A 70 -23.08 10.00 -10.36
C SER A 70 -22.20 11.11 -10.97
N ALA A 71 -21.22 11.61 -10.22
CA ALA A 71 -20.32 12.70 -10.60
C ALA A 71 -18.98 12.20 -11.18
N ARG A 72 -18.84 10.90 -11.47
CA ARG A 72 -17.60 10.31 -11.99
C ARG A 72 -17.42 10.65 -13.48
N PRO A 73 -16.26 11.19 -13.91
CA PRO A 73 -15.98 11.41 -15.33
C PRO A 73 -16.04 10.11 -16.15
N ALA A 74 -16.28 10.24 -17.45
CA ALA A 74 -16.17 9.10 -18.37
C ALA A 74 -14.74 8.53 -18.38
N GLY A 75 -14.62 7.21 -18.56
CA GLY A 75 -13.33 6.54 -18.69
C GLY A 75 -12.57 6.27 -17.38
N VAL A 76 -13.10 6.64 -16.22
CA VAL A 76 -12.50 6.26 -14.92
C VAL A 76 -12.66 4.77 -14.66
N ARG A 77 -11.70 4.18 -13.95
CA ARG A 77 -11.72 2.77 -13.53
C ARG A 77 -11.51 2.65 -12.03
N GLY A 78 -12.09 1.60 -11.44
CA GLY A 78 -11.80 1.25 -10.04
C GLY A 78 -10.37 0.74 -9.91
N VAL A 79 -9.57 1.38 -9.08
CA VAL A 79 -8.21 0.95 -8.76
C VAL A 79 -8.17 0.55 -7.28
N ARG A 80 -7.63 -0.63 -6.99
CA ARG A 80 -7.41 -1.07 -5.60
C ARG A 80 -6.00 -0.66 -5.18
N LEU A 81 -5.90 0.17 -4.14
CA LEU A 81 -4.63 0.52 -3.52
C LEU A 81 -4.41 -0.39 -2.31
N LEU A 82 -3.29 -1.09 -2.28
CA LEU A 82 -2.81 -1.87 -1.13
C LEU A 82 -1.53 -1.22 -0.63
N ARG A 83 -1.48 -0.84 0.65
CA ARG A 83 -0.31 -0.22 1.28
C ARG A 83 -0.04 -0.92 2.60
N TYR A 84 1.22 -1.27 2.83
CA TYR A 84 1.68 -1.87 4.07
C TYR A 84 2.81 -1.01 4.64
N PHE A 85 2.72 -0.69 5.92
CA PHE A 85 3.83 -0.15 6.70
C PHE A 85 4.34 -1.27 7.58
N LEU A 86 5.61 -1.64 7.40
CA LEU A 86 6.23 -2.79 8.04
C LEU A 86 7.47 -2.31 8.81
N PRO A 87 7.28 -1.66 9.99
CA PRO A 87 8.42 -1.27 10.81
C PRO A 87 9.30 -2.48 11.12
N GLU A 88 10.60 -2.31 10.94
CA GLU A 88 11.58 -3.33 11.27
C GLU A 88 11.81 -3.38 12.79
N HIS A 89 12.25 -4.54 13.28
CA HIS A 89 12.69 -4.67 14.66
C HIS A 89 14.04 -3.95 14.83
N ILE A 90 14.24 -3.23 15.94
CA ILE A 90 15.55 -2.68 16.26
C ILE A 90 16.48 -3.86 16.59
N GLU A 91 17.38 -4.23 15.68
CA GLU A 91 18.54 -5.02 16.06
C GLU A 91 19.48 -4.08 16.83
N GLU A 92 19.60 -4.28 18.14
CA GLU A 92 20.67 -3.63 18.91
C GLU A 92 21.99 -4.01 18.25
N GLN A 93 22.73 -3.00 17.79
CA GLN A 93 24.09 -3.18 17.29
C GLN A 93 24.89 -3.87 18.39
N SER A 94 25.16 -5.15 18.20
CA SER A 94 26.17 -5.87 18.95
C SER A 94 27.50 -5.21 18.63
N SER A 95 27.86 -4.17 19.38
CA SER A 95 29.19 -3.59 19.41
C SER A 95 30.11 -4.61 20.08
N GLY A 96 30.46 -5.65 19.33
CA GLY A 96 31.54 -6.56 19.66
C GLY A 96 32.87 -5.86 19.42
N THR A 97 33.39 -5.23 20.46
CA THR A 97 34.80 -4.85 20.56
C THR A 97 35.66 -6.08 20.31
N ALA A 98 36.27 -6.19 19.14
CA ALA A 98 37.38 -7.10 18.92
C ALA A 98 38.62 -6.47 19.59
N SER A 99 39.02 -7.03 20.74
CA SER A 99 40.39 -6.96 21.24
C SER A 99 41.23 -8.08 20.64
#